data_AF-A0A2N9EK93-F1
#
_entry.id   AF-A0A2N9EK93-F1
#
_cell.length_a   1.000
_cell.length_b   1.000
_cell.length_c   1.000
_cell.angle_alpha   90.00
_cell.angle_beta   90.00
_cell.angle_gamma   90.00
#
_symmetry.space_group_name_H-M   'P 1'
#
loop_
_entity.id
_entity.type
_entity.pdbx_description
1 polymer ?
#
loop_
_entity_poly.entity_id
_entity_poly.type
_entity_poly.pdbx_seq_one_letter_code
_entity_poly.pdbx_strand_id
1 'polypeptide(L)'
;MSVARNIEKLHRDFLWGGLVDEHRYHFVNWKHICTPIYNGVLGIRNIVVFNKALLGKWLWRYTSESAFLWCQVVDCKYGSQRGGWCSNWICEPYGVSLWKHIRVGWDCFSKYLTFKVRYGTRIKFWDDIWCGNCSLRQRFPDLFQLARVLGAMVVDNLRFQGSNSFWDVEFSRPIQDWELEVVIS
;
A
#
# COMPACT_ATOMS: atom_id res chain seq x y z
N MET A 1 6.67 -17.19 17.48
CA MET A 1 7.82 -16.56 16.80
C MET A 1 7.59 -16.69 15.29
N SER A 2 7.69 -15.63 14.48
CA SER A 2 7.42 -15.69 13.04
C SER A 2 8.48 -16.52 12.31
N VAL A 3 8.10 -17.30 11.28
CA VAL A 3 9.00 -18.12 10.46
C VAL A 3 10.21 -17.32 9.96
N ALA A 4 10.02 -16.08 9.51
CA ALA A 4 11.11 -15.21 9.07
C ALA A 4 12.13 -14.93 10.19
N ARG A 5 11.67 -14.73 11.43
CA ARG A 5 12.56 -14.51 12.59
C ARG A 5 13.30 -15.79 12.98
N ASN A 6 12.68 -16.95 12.80
CA ASN A 6 13.35 -18.24 13.04
C ASN A 6 14.47 -18.47 12.02
N ILE A 7 14.22 -18.16 10.74
CA ILE A 7 15.25 -18.25 9.70
C ILE A 7 16.37 -17.23 9.96
N GLU A 8 16.07 -15.98 10.33
CA GLU A 8 17.12 -15.02 10.72
C GLU A 8 17.90 -15.51 11.95
N LYS A 9 17.23 -16.15 12.90
CA LYS A 9 17.91 -16.75 14.05
C LYS A 9 18.87 -17.84 13.59
N LEU A 10 18.45 -18.77 12.74
CA LEU A 10 19.32 -19.81 12.19
C LEU A 10 20.51 -19.22 11.43
N HIS A 11 20.32 -18.15 10.65
CA HIS A 11 21.45 -17.49 9.98
C HIS A 11 22.41 -16.84 10.97
N ARG A 12 21.91 -16.22 12.05
CA ARG A 12 22.74 -15.65 13.12
C ARG A 12 23.51 -16.72 13.88
N ASP A 13 22.82 -17.78 14.25
CA ASP A 13 23.37 -18.90 15.00
C ASP A 13 24.40 -19.65 14.13
N PHE A 14 24.23 -19.71 12.81
CA PHE A 14 25.25 -20.23 11.90
C PHE A 14 26.47 -19.30 11.78
N LEU A 15 26.26 -17.99 11.67
CA LEU A 15 27.36 -17.03 11.50
C LEU A 15 28.20 -16.87 12.78
N TRP A 16 27.54 -16.92 13.94
CA TRP A 16 28.14 -16.66 15.24
C TRP A 16 28.32 -17.90 16.11
N GLY A 17 27.65 -19.00 15.79
CA GLY A 17 27.84 -20.29 16.43
C GLY A 17 29.10 -20.98 15.90
N GLY A 18 29.88 -21.55 16.81
CA GLY A 18 30.96 -22.46 16.46
C GLY A 18 30.45 -23.90 16.29
N LEU A 19 31.35 -24.80 15.88
CA LEU A 19 31.11 -26.25 15.87
C LEU A 19 31.10 -26.86 17.29
N VAL A 20 31.65 -26.14 18.26
CA VAL A 20 31.75 -26.53 19.68
C VAL A 20 30.83 -25.62 20.48
N ASP A 21 30.18 -26.16 21.51
CA ASP A 21 29.20 -25.50 22.39
C ASP A 21 29.87 -24.48 23.34
N GLU A 22 30.71 -23.60 22.79
CA GLU A 22 31.35 -22.49 23.47
C GLU A 22 30.57 -21.21 23.20
N HIS A 23 30.35 -20.41 24.25
CA HIS A 23 29.72 -19.11 24.13
C HIS A 23 30.61 -18.15 23.30
N ARG A 24 30.10 -17.69 22.15
CA ARG A 24 30.78 -16.73 21.27
C ARG A 24 30.09 -15.38 21.28
N TYR A 25 30.88 -14.32 21.39
CA TYR A 25 30.41 -12.94 21.35
C TYR A 25 30.01 -12.52 19.94
N HIS A 26 28.90 -11.79 19.82
CA HIS A 26 28.50 -11.16 18.55
C HIS A 26 29.33 -9.89 18.31
N PHE A 27 30.40 -9.99 17.53
CA PHE A 27 31.31 -8.86 17.27
C PHE A 27 30.69 -7.75 16.42
N VAL A 28 29.69 -8.06 15.59
CA VAL A 28 29.06 -7.09 14.68
C VAL A 28 27.54 -7.18 14.80
N ASN A 29 26.88 -6.03 14.84
CA ASN A 29 25.42 -5.94 14.86
C ASN A 29 24.82 -6.59 13.61
N TRP A 30 23.84 -7.47 13.79
CA TRP A 30 23.14 -8.14 12.68
C TRP A 30 22.60 -7.18 11.62
N LYS A 31 22.03 -6.02 12.04
CA LYS A 31 21.53 -5.02 11.10
C LYS A 31 22.62 -4.44 10.21
N HIS A 32 23.83 -4.29 10.74
CA HIS A 32 24.99 -3.79 10.00
C HIS A 32 25.45 -4.80 8.95
N ILE A 33 25.49 -6.09 9.31
CA ILE A 33 25.82 -7.21 8.40
C ILE A 33 24.84 -7.29 7.22
N CYS A 34 23.59 -6.92 7.44
CA CYS A 34 22.56 -6.90 6.41
C CYS A 34 22.61 -5.69 5.46
N THR A 35 23.52 -4.75 5.64
CA THR A 35 23.67 -3.63 4.70
C THR A 35 24.34 -4.09 3.41
N PRO A 36 24.20 -3.36 2.28
CA PRO A 36 24.76 -3.77 1.00
C PRO A 36 26.29 -3.99 1.01
N ILE A 37 26.77 -4.89 0.16
CA ILE A 37 28.20 -5.28 0.09
C ILE A 37 29.12 -4.09 -0.20
N TYR A 38 28.67 -3.10 -0.98
CA TYR A 38 29.46 -1.90 -1.29
C TYR A 38 29.76 -1.03 -0.06
N ASN A 39 29.09 -1.26 1.07
CA ASN A 39 29.42 -0.63 2.36
C ASN A 39 30.53 -1.40 3.13
N GLY A 40 31.19 -2.39 2.50
CA GLY A 40 32.28 -3.15 3.11
C GLY A 40 31.82 -4.21 4.12
N VAL A 41 30.56 -4.65 4.06
CA VAL A 41 29.99 -5.69 4.94
C VAL A 41 29.62 -6.96 4.14
N LEU A 42 29.15 -8.00 4.83
CA LEU A 42 28.81 -9.28 4.21
C LEU A 42 27.60 -9.24 3.25
N GLY A 43 26.71 -8.25 3.34
CA GLY A 43 25.57 -8.18 2.41
C GLY A 43 24.47 -9.22 2.65
N ILE A 44 24.36 -9.77 3.87
CA ILE A 44 23.37 -10.82 4.15
C ILE A 44 21.96 -10.26 4.04
N ARG A 45 21.14 -10.80 3.14
CA ARG A 45 19.77 -10.33 2.97
C ARG A 45 18.96 -10.43 4.27
N ASN A 46 18.42 -9.30 4.72
CA ASN A 46 17.49 -9.27 5.85
C ASN A 46 16.19 -10.00 5.47
N ILE A 47 15.94 -11.16 6.08
CA ILE A 47 14.82 -12.03 5.70
C ILE A 47 13.48 -11.44 6.13
N VAL A 48 13.45 -10.69 7.24
CA VAL A 48 12.21 -10.01 7.67
C VAL A 48 11.80 -8.94 6.67
N VAL A 49 12.73 -8.11 6.19
CA VAL A 49 12.47 -7.09 5.16
C VAL A 49 12.12 -7.75 3.83
N PHE A 50 12.86 -8.78 3.43
CA PHE A 50 12.58 -9.51 2.20
C PHE A 50 11.19 -10.16 2.20
N ASN A 51 10.79 -10.76 3.32
CA ASN A 51 9.44 -11.32 3.47
C ASN A 51 8.36 -10.23 3.37
N LYS A 52 8.57 -9.05 3.97
CA LYS A 52 7.64 -7.91 3.79
C LYS A 52 7.51 -7.51 2.32
N ALA A 53 8.62 -7.47 1.57
CA ALA A 53 8.60 -7.17 0.14
C ALA A 53 7.84 -8.24 -0.66
N LEU A 54 7.99 -9.52 -0.33
CA LEU A 54 7.23 -10.62 -0.95
C LEU A 54 5.74 -10.52 -0.68
N LEU A 55 5.33 -10.17 0.55
CA LEU A 55 3.92 -9.91 0.86
C LEU A 55 3.39 -8.71 0.06
N GLY A 56 4.19 -7.64 -0.06
CA GLY A 56 3.89 -6.49 -0.94
C GLY A 56 3.73 -6.89 -2.42
N LYS A 57 4.56 -7.82 -2.92
CA LYS A 57 4.41 -8.37 -4.28
C LYS A 57 3.04 -9.03 -4.48
N TRP A 58 2.53 -9.77 -3.49
CA TRP A 58 1.19 -10.36 -3.58
C TRP A 58 0.08 -9.31 -3.54
N LEU A 59 0.21 -8.26 -2.74
CA LEU A 59 -0.72 -7.12 -2.75
C LEU A 59 -0.74 -6.44 -4.12
N TRP A 60 0.45 -6.20 -4.71
CA TRP A 60 0.55 -5.68 -6.07
C TRP A 60 -0.16 -6.57 -7.10
N ARG A 61 0.10 -7.88 -7.05
CA ARG A 61 -0.57 -8.84 -7.93
C ARG A 61 -2.08 -8.80 -7.77
N TYR A 62 -2.60 -8.72 -6.56
CA TYR A 62 -4.04 -8.63 -6.34
C TYR A 62 -4.66 -7.38 -6.98
N THR A 63 -3.99 -6.23 -6.88
CA THR A 63 -4.45 -4.99 -7.55
C THR A 63 -4.40 -5.08 -9.08
N SER A 64 -3.38 -5.74 -9.63
CA SER A 64 -3.09 -5.79 -11.07
C SER A 64 -3.80 -6.93 -11.80
N GLU A 65 -3.97 -8.06 -11.12
CA GLU A 65 -4.52 -9.33 -11.62
C GLU A 65 -5.97 -9.52 -11.16
N SER A 66 -6.74 -8.44 -10.96
CA SER A 66 -8.09 -8.50 -10.35
C SER A 66 -9.09 -9.40 -11.10
N ALA A 67 -8.82 -9.74 -12.37
CA ALA A 67 -9.65 -10.65 -13.17
C ALA A 67 -9.33 -12.14 -12.99
N PHE A 68 -8.26 -12.50 -12.28
CA PHE A 68 -7.84 -13.89 -12.13
C PHE A 68 -8.68 -14.61 -11.06
N LEU A 69 -8.91 -15.92 -11.25
CA LEU A 69 -9.74 -16.74 -10.36
C LEU A 69 -9.35 -16.65 -8.89
N TRP A 70 -8.04 -16.61 -8.59
CA TRP A 70 -7.58 -16.52 -7.20
C TRP A 70 -7.97 -15.20 -6.52
N CYS A 71 -7.99 -14.08 -7.26
CA CYS A 71 -8.49 -12.79 -6.78
C CYS A 71 -10.00 -12.86 -6.53
N GLN A 72 -10.74 -13.49 -7.44
CA GLN A 72 -12.19 -13.70 -7.28
C GLN A 72 -12.51 -14.57 -6.06
N VAL A 73 -11.73 -15.63 -5.81
CA VAL A 73 -11.90 -16.46 -4.60
C VAL A 73 -11.64 -15.63 -3.33
N VAL A 74 -10.63 -14.76 -3.35
CA VAL A 74 -10.36 -13.83 -2.25
C VAL A 74 -11.53 -12.87 -2.06
N ASP A 75 -12.05 -12.29 -3.13
CA ASP A 75 -13.20 -11.36 -3.09
C ASP A 75 -14.48 -12.05 -2.62
N CYS A 76 -14.77 -13.26 -3.08
CA CYS A 76 -15.92 -14.04 -2.64
C CYS A 76 -15.83 -14.39 -1.15
N LYS A 77 -14.63 -14.70 -0.65
CA LYS A 77 -14.43 -15.12 0.74
C LYS A 77 -14.40 -13.94 1.72
N TYR A 78 -13.74 -12.85 1.37
CA TYR A 78 -13.49 -11.74 2.30
C TYR A 78 -14.23 -10.46 1.92
N GLY A 79 -14.83 -10.39 0.73
CA GLY A 79 -15.34 -9.15 0.16
C GLY A 79 -14.23 -8.21 -0.32
N SER A 80 -14.62 -7.26 -1.16
CA SER A 80 -13.73 -6.24 -1.72
C SER A 80 -14.18 -4.85 -1.29
N GLN A 81 -13.21 -3.98 -0.99
CA GLN A 81 -13.49 -2.58 -0.70
C GLN A 81 -13.97 -1.86 -1.97
N ARG A 82 -14.64 -0.72 -1.79
CA ARG A 82 -15.05 0.14 -2.90
C ARG A 82 -13.82 0.50 -3.75
N GLY A 83 -13.90 0.25 -5.06
CA GLY A 83 -12.79 0.40 -6.01
C GLY A 83 -11.98 -0.88 -6.25
N GLY A 84 -12.20 -1.94 -5.48
CA GLY A 84 -11.64 -3.27 -5.75
C GLY A 84 -10.12 -3.36 -5.68
N TRP A 85 -9.45 -2.40 -5.02
CA TRP A 85 -7.99 -2.42 -4.85
C TRP A 85 -7.55 -3.29 -3.67
N CYS A 86 -8.44 -3.49 -2.71
CA CYS A 86 -8.14 -4.16 -1.47
C CYS A 86 -9.33 -4.98 -1.01
N SER A 87 -9.09 -6.17 -0.46
CA SER A 87 -10.14 -6.92 0.23
C SER A 87 -10.57 -6.21 1.51
N ASN A 88 -11.73 -6.57 2.07
CA ASN A 88 -12.13 -6.06 3.38
C ASN A 88 -11.17 -6.52 4.49
N TRP A 89 -11.26 -5.85 5.63
CA TRP A 89 -10.50 -6.23 6.82
C TRP A 89 -11.04 -7.55 7.39
N ILE A 90 -10.14 -8.44 7.78
CA ILE A 90 -10.48 -9.80 8.20
C ILE A 90 -10.42 -9.87 9.73
N CYS A 91 -11.59 -9.80 10.38
CA CYS A 91 -11.73 -9.88 11.84
C CYS A 91 -11.98 -11.31 12.35
N GLU A 92 -12.10 -12.30 11.46
CA GLU A 92 -12.51 -13.65 11.87
C GLU A 92 -11.52 -14.29 12.86
N PRO A 93 -12.02 -14.85 13.99
CA PRO A 93 -11.20 -15.40 15.06
C PRO A 93 -10.60 -16.78 14.73
N TYR A 94 -11.14 -17.51 13.75
CA TYR A 94 -10.71 -18.87 13.42
C TYR A 94 -10.07 -18.96 12.02
N GLY A 95 -8.92 -19.64 11.95
CA GLY A 95 -8.23 -19.97 10.71
C GLY A 95 -6.94 -19.19 10.46
N VAL A 96 -5.86 -19.91 10.15
CA VAL A 96 -4.58 -19.35 9.71
C VAL A 96 -4.67 -19.09 8.19
N SER A 97 -5.36 -18.01 7.81
CA SER A 97 -5.41 -17.62 6.40
C SER A 97 -4.12 -16.90 5.99
N LEU A 98 -3.45 -17.39 4.95
CA LEU A 98 -2.31 -16.70 4.32
C LEU A 98 -2.70 -15.29 3.87
N TRP A 99 -3.88 -15.15 3.27
CA TRP A 99 -4.38 -13.86 2.79
C TRP A 99 -4.58 -12.86 3.93
N LYS A 100 -5.04 -13.31 5.11
CA LYS A 100 -5.14 -12.46 6.30
C LYS A 100 -3.81 -11.80 6.66
N HIS A 101 -2.70 -12.54 6.57
CA HIS A 101 -1.37 -12.01 6.85
C HIS A 101 -0.85 -11.08 5.74
N ILE A 102 -1.18 -11.36 4.48
CA ILE A 102 -0.86 -10.48 3.34
C ILE A 102 -1.62 -9.15 3.48
N ARG A 103 -2.93 -9.22 3.76
CA ARG A 103 -3.85 -8.07 3.87
C ARG A 103 -3.46 -7.07 4.96
N VAL A 104 -2.88 -7.52 6.06
CA VAL A 104 -2.39 -6.63 7.15
C VAL A 104 -1.32 -5.65 6.64
N GLY A 105 -0.56 -6.00 5.60
CA GLY A 105 0.45 -5.12 5.02
C GLY A 105 -0.10 -3.98 4.16
N TRP A 106 -1.40 -3.99 3.84
CA TRP A 106 -1.99 -3.05 2.88
C TRP A 106 -1.82 -1.59 3.27
N ASP A 107 -2.10 -1.20 4.51
CA ASP A 107 -2.09 0.21 4.92
C ASP A 107 -0.68 0.83 4.88
N CYS A 108 0.34 -0.01 4.97
CA CYS A 108 1.73 0.42 4.74
C CYS A 108 2.07 0.45 3.24
N PHE A 109 1.59 -0.53 2.49
CA PHE A 109 1.88 -0.69 1.07
C PHE A 109 1.21 0.37 0.19
N SER A 110 -0.06 0.71 0.48
CA SER A 110 -0.87 1.65 -0.29
C SER A 110 -0.29 3.05 -0.37
N LYS A 111 0.49 3.46 0.64
CA LYS A 111 1.20 4.75 0.69
C LYS A 111 2.25 4.93 -0.41
N TYR A 112 2.70 3.83 -1.01
CA TYR A 112 3.69 3.81 -2.09
C TYR A 112 3.05 3.54 -3.45
N LEU A 113 1.72 3.54 -3.55
CA LEU A 113 1.00 3.33 -4.79
C LEU A 113 0.64 4.66 -5.45
N THR A 114 0.80 4.71 -6.77
CA THR A 114 0.30 5.77 -7.64
C THR A 114 -0.63 5.18 -8.68
N PHE A 115 -1.77 5.80 -8.91
CA PHE A 115 -2.81 5.28 -9.79
C PHE A 115 -2.83 6.06 -11.10
N LYS A 116 -2.85 5.34 -12.22
CA LYS A 116 -3.08 5.95 -13.53
C LYS A 116 -4.58 5.94 -13.83
N VAL A 117 -5.18 7.12 -13.98
CA VAL A 117 -6.58 7.24 -14.35
C VAL A 117 -6.81 6.71 -15.75
N ARG A 118 -7.73 5.74 -15.86
CA ARG A 118 -8.34 5.32 -17.13
C ARG A 118 -9.79 5.78 -17.13
N TYR A 119 -10.71 4.87 -16.81
CA TYR A 119 -12.14 5.19 -16.67
C TYR A 119 -12.51 5.82 -15.32
N GLY A 120 -11.59 5.91 -14.37
CA GLY A 120 -11.82 6.53 -13.06
C GLY A 120 -12.78 5.78 -12.12
N THR A 121 -13.29 4.61 -12.50
CA THR A 121 -14.32 3.87 -11.74
C THR A 121 -13.84 3.25 -10.43
N ARG A 122 -12.52 3.08 -10.27
CA ARG A 122 -11.91 2.44 -9.11
C ARG A 122 -11.12 3.39 -8.23
N ILE A 123 -10.79 4.58 -8.72
CA ILE A 123 -9.86 5.50 -8.06
C ILE A 123 -10.67 6.50 -7.27
N LYS A 124 -10.39 6.63 -5.97
CA LYS A 124 -10.99 7.63 -5.11
C LYS A 124 -10.43 9.00 -5.47
N PHE A 125 -11.32 9.96 -5.74
CA PHE A 125 -10.93 11.29 -6.20
C PHE A 125 -10.01 12.01 -5.20
N TRP A 126 -10.36 11.98 -3.90
CA TRP A 126 -9.65 12.74 -2.87
C TRP A 126 -8.48 12.00 -2.21
N ASP A 127 -8.61 10.69 -2.02
CA ASP A 127 -7.70 9.90 -1.17
C ASP A 127 -6.56 9.24 -1.94
N ASP A 128 -6.78 8.83 -3.20
CA ASP A 128 -5.78 8.11 -3.99
C ASP A 128 -4.81 9.09 -4.67
N ILE A 129 -3.55 8.70 -4.82
CA ILE A 129 -2.54 9.50 -5.53
C ILE A 129 -2.64 9.18 -7.03
N TRP A 130 -3.42 9.98 -7.75
CA TRP A 130 -3.60 9.83 -9.20
C TRP A 130 -3.22 11.08 -10.02
N CYS A 131 -2.97 12.20 -9.33
CA CYS A 131 -2.53 13.46 -9.92
C CYS A 131 -1.37 14.02 -9.09
N GLY A 132 -0.18 14.15 -9.69
CA GLY A 132 1.01 14.64 -9.00
C GLY A 132 1.60 13.63 -7.99
N ASN A 133 2.05 14.14 -6.84
CA ASN A 133 2.93 13.41 -5.92
C ASN A 133 2.24 13.05 -4.58
N CYS A 134 1.06 13.61 -4.33
CA CYS A 134 0.28 13.44 -3.11
C CYS A 134 -1.21 13.38 -3.44
N SER A 135 -2.06 13.01 -2.48
CA SER A 135 -3.50 12.98 -2.73
C SER A 135 -4.10 14.39 -2.81
N LEU A 136 -5.23 14.55 -3.51
CA LEU A 136 -5.90 15.85 -3.61
C LEU A 136 -6.37 16.36 -2.24
N ARG A 137 -6.73 15.46 -1.31
CA ARG A 137 -7.02 15.82 0.09
C ARG A 137 -5.84 16.53 0.76
N GLN A 138 -4.62 16.06 0.50
CA GLN A 138 -3.41 16.66 1.09
C GLN A 138 -3.05 17.98 0.43
N ARG A 139 -3.26 18.10 -0.89
CA ARG A 139 -2.94 19.31 -1.64
C ARG A 139 -3.96 20.44 -1.40
N PHE A 140 -5.24 20.10 -1.30
CA PHE A 140 -6.35 21.03 -1.17
C PHE A 140 -7.27 20.66 0.02
N PRO A 141 -6.79 20.82 1.26
CA PRO A 141 -7.55 20.42 2.45
C PRO A 141 -8.86 21.20 2.61
N ASP A 142 -8.89 22.48 2.23
CA ASP A 142 -10.08 23.34 2.35
C ASP A 142 -11.18 22.90 1.37
N LEU A 143 -10.82 22.63 0.11
CA LEU A 143 -11.76 22.08 -0.88
C LEU A 143 -12.27 20.70 -0.47
N PHE A 144 -11.41 19.86 0.11
CA PHE A 144 -11.82 18.57 0.62
C PHE A 144 -12.88 18.69 1.73
N GLN A 145 -12.76 19.66 2.64
CA GLN A 145 -13.77 19.89 3.69
C GLN A 145 -15.10 20.37 3.11
N LEU A 146 -15.08 21.11 2.01
CA LEU A 146 -16.29 21.58 1.35
C LEU A 146 -16.95 20.50 0.49
N ALA A 147 -16.24 19.45 0.10
CA ALA A 147 -16.73 18.41 -0.80
C ALA A 147 -17.91 17.65 -0.18
N ARG A 148 -19.01 17.52 -0.93
CA ARG A 148 -20.23 16.85 -0.49
C ARG A 148 -20.06 15.33 -0.36
N VAL A 149 -19.24 14.76 -1.24
CA VAL A 149 -18.99 13.31 -1.32
C VAL A 149 -17.50 13.01 -1.18
N LEU A 150 -17.04 12.81 0.05
CA LEU A 150 -15.62 12.55 0.35
C LEU A 150 -15.12 11.23 -0.29
N GLY A 151 -16.01 10.24 -0.40
CA GLY A 151 -15.72 8.93 -1.00
C GLY A 151 -16.00 8.84 -2.50
N ALA A 152 -16.08 9.98 -3.21
CA ALA A 152 -16.36 9.99 -4.64
C ALA A 152 -15.23 9.33 -5.45
N MET A 153 -15.60 8.63 -6.52
CA MET A 153 -14.65 8.13 -7.50
C MET A 153 -14.27 9.23 -8.49
N VAL A 154 -13.14 9.06 -9.18
CA VAL A 154 -12.74 10.00 -10.24
C VAL A 154 -13.80 10.10 -11.34
N VAL A 155 -14.45 8.98 -11.68
CA VAL A 155 -15.54 8.97 -12.66
C VAL A 155 -16.77 9.77 -12.21
N ASP A 156 -17.04 9.83 -10.91
CA ASP A 156 -18.25 10.49 -10.39
C ASP A 156 -18.18 12.01 -10.59
N ASN A 157 -16.97 12.57 -10.63
CA ASN A 157 -16.71 14.01 -10.80
C ASN A 157 -16.31 14.39 -12.23
N LEU A 158 -16.16 13.43 -13.16
CA LEU A 158 -15.75 13.72 -14.53
C LEU A 158 -16.98 13.78 -15.44
N ARG A 159 -17.26 14.94 -16.02
CA ARG A 159 -18.36 15.15 -16.96
C ARG A 159 -17.83 15.36 -18.38
N PHE A 160 -18.61 14.93 -19.36
CA PHE A 160 -18.33 15.12 -20.78
C PHE A 160 -19.42 15.98 -21.41
N GLN A 161 -19.02 17.04 -22.09
CA GLN A 161 -19.89 17.87 -22.91
C GLN A 161 -19.30 17.90 -24.33
N GLY A 162 -19.86 17.05 -25.20
CA GLY A 162 -19.30 16.83 -26.54
C GLY A 162 -17.89 16.22 -26.46
N SER A 163 -16.92 16.89 -27.08
CA SER A 163 -15.50 16.51 -27.01
C SER A 163 -14.77 17.01 -25.77
N ASN A 164 -15.37 17.91 -25.00
CA ASN A 164 -14.72 18.52 -23.83
C ASN A 164 -15.09 17.75 -22.57
N SER A 165 -14.10 17.53 -21.71
CA SER A 165 -14.28 16.97 -20.39
C SER A 165 -13.98 18.03 -19.33
N PHE A 166 -14.82 18.14 -18.32
CA PHE A 166 -14.63 19.07 -17.20
C PHE A 166 -14.92 18.37 -15.87
N TRP A 167 -14.34 18.92 -14.80
CA TRP A 167 -14.53 18.44 -13.44
C TRP A 167 -15.75 19.11 -12.83
N ASP A 168 -16.71 18.32 -12.40
CA ASP A 168 -17.94 18.73 -11.74
C ASP A 168 -17.93 18.14 -10.33
N VAL A 169 -17.24 18.83 -9.43
CA VAL A 169 -17.12 18.42 -8.02
C VAL A 169 -18.24 19.09 -7.24
N GLU A 170 -19.08 18.29 -6.62
CA GLU A 170 -20.17 18.81 -5.79
C GLU A 170 -19.66 19.27 -4.43
N PHE A 171 -19.81 20.56 -4.15
CA PHE A 171 -19.49 21.17 -2.86
C PHE A 171 -20.76 21.47 -2.06
N SER A 172 -20.61 21.55 -0.73
CA SER A 172 -21.68 21.93 0.22
C SER A 172 -22.16 23.37 0.05
N ARG A 173 -21.31 24.24 -0.48
CA ARG A 173 -21.59 25.62 -0.85
C ARG A 173 -20.80 26.00 -2.11
N PRO A 174 -21.19 27.05 -2.85
CA PRO A 174 -20.37 27.59 -3.92
C PRO A 174 -18.97 27.97 -3.41
N ILE A 175 -17.96 27.66 -4.22
CA ILE A 175 -16.56 28.03 -3.99
C ILE A 175 -16.45 29.54 -4.15
N GLN A 176 -15.77 30.18 -3.21
CA GLN A 176 -15.54 31.62 -3.25
C GLN A 176 -14.28 31.95 -4.08
N ASP A 177 -14.21 33.16 -4.62
CA ASP A 177 -13.14 33.54 -5.56
C ASP A 177 -11.73 33.36 -4.97
N TRP A 178 -11.52 33.68 -3.69
CA TRP A 178 -10.23 33.50 -3.01
C TRP A 178 -9.84 32.03 -2.78
N GLU A 179 -10.80 31.10 -2.80
CA GLU A 179 -10.53 29.66 -2.70
C GLU A 179 -10.08 29.09 -4.06
N LEU A 180 -10.44 29.74 -5.17
CA LEU A 180 -10.00 29.38 -6.53
C LEU A 180 -8.57 29.82 -6.81
N GLU A 181 -8.13 30.95 -6.26
CA GLU A 181 -6.74 31.44 -6.42
C GLU A 181 -5.71 30.41 -5.92
N VAL A 182 -6.04 29.65 -4.87
CA VAL A 182 -5.21 28.59 -4.29
C VAL A 182 -5.08 27.37 -5.22
N VAL A 183 -6.04 27.16 -6.13
CA VAL A 183 -6.03 26.02 -7.07
C VAL A 183 -5.17 26.29 -8.30
N ILE A 184 -5.03 27.58 -8.67
CA ILE A 184 -4.35 28.01 -9.89
C ILE A 184 -2.84 28.24 -9.64
N SER A 185 -2.41 28.33 -8.37
CA SER A 185 -1.01 28.48 -7.94
C SER A 185 -0.24 27.16 -7.77
#